data_AF-A0A1F1KEC7-F1
#
_entry.id   AF-A0A1F1KEC7-F1
#
_cell.length_a   1.000
_cell.length_b   1.000
_cell.length_c   1.000
_cell.angle_alpha   90.00
_cell.angle_beta   90.00
_cell.angle_gamma   90.00
#
_symmetry.space_group_name_H-M   'P 1'
#
loop_
_entity.id
_entity.type
_entity.pdbx_description
1 polymer ?
#
loop_
_entity_poly.entity_id
_entity_poly.type
_entity_poly.pdbx_seq_one_letter_code
_entity_poly.pdbx_strand_id
1 'polypeptide(L)'
;MSRTSWKPDETFYPSPTMATRAPAETLAYVATFQFDGADQPNALAVVDLDPQSAAYGCRVYWTNSLYGAWDDDLYPEGVGAWMAKADVDPENGGMVLDETFFPHGEDFRGNRVHQVRLQGGDSSSDSYCFR
;
A
#
# COMPACT_ATOMS: atom_id res chain seq x y z
N MET A 1 -12.01 11.16 39.17
CA MET A 1 -12.08 11.30 37.70
C MET A 1 -10.75 10.84 37.13
N SER A 2 -10.72 9.76 36.36
CA SER A 2 -9.50 9.26 35.71
C SER A 2 -9.20 10.11 34.47
N ARG A 3 -8.01 10.71 34.39
CA ARG A 3 -7.55 11.41 33.17
C ARG A 3 -7.08 10.36 32.18
N THR A 4 -7.82 10.16 31.11
CA THR A 4 -7.35 9.41 29.95
C THR A 4 -6.17 10.17 29.33
N SER A 5 -4.98 9.58 29.39
CA SER A 5 -3.77 10.09 28.74
C SER A 5 -3.77 9.60 27.30
N TRP A 6 -4.13 10.46 26.35
CA TRP A 6 -3.97 10.16 24.93
C TRP A 6 -2.49 10.28 24.56
N LYS A 7 -1.81 9.15 24.31
CA LYS A 7 -0.47 9.15 23.73
C LYS A 7 -0.66 9.33 22.21
N PRO A 8 -0.14 10.40 21.59
CA PRO A 8 -0.19 10.56 20.14
C PRO A 8 0.58 9.41 19.47
N ASP A 9 0.16 9.07 18.25
CA ASP A 9 0.83 8.07 17.42
C ASP A 9 2.31 8.45 17.23
N GLU A 10 3.18 7.45 17.14
CA GLU A 10 4.63 7.66 17.00
C GLU A 10 5.00 8.21 15.61
N THR A 11 4.10 8.09 14.62
CA THR A 11 4.22 8.69 13.28
C THR A 11 3.66 10.12 13.20
N PHE A 12 3.19 10.68 14.32
CA PHE A 12 2.71 12.06 14.36
C PHE A 12 3.86 13.03 14.68
N TYR A 13 4.20 13.89 13.72
CA TYR A 13 5.25 14.90 13.90
C TYR A 13 4.65 16.31 14.07
N PRO A 14 4.73 16.91 15.27
CA PRO A 14 4.26 18.26 15.55
C PRO A 14 4.87 19.41 14.74
N SER A 15 5.90 19.17 13.92
CA SER A 15 6.52 20.19 13.08
C SER A 15 7.26 19.57 11.88
N PRO A 16 7.45 20.32 10.78
CA PRO A 16 8.17 19.80 9.62
C PRO A 16 9.64 19.48 9.96
N THR A 17 10.26 20.23 10.86
CA THR A 17 11.63 19.97 11.32
C THR A 17 11.78 18.64 12.06
N MET A 18 10.72 18.16 12.71
CA MET A 18 10.76 16.85 13.37
C MET A 18 10.45 15.74 12.38
N ALA A 19 9.55 15.97 11.43
CA ALA A 19 9.29 15.06 10.32
C ALA A 19 10.57 14.75 9.52
N THR A 20 11.38 15.76 9.20
CA THR A 20 12.64 15.55 8.46
C THR A 20 13.73 14.81 9.24
N ARG A 21 13.52 14.59 10.54
CA ARG A 21 14.43 13.83 11.42
C ARG A 21 13.87 12.46 11.79
N ALA A 22 12.69 12.13 11.27
CA ALA A 22 12.09 10.82 11.44
C ALA A 22 12.97 9.72 10.82
N PRO A 23 12.81 8.46 11.26
CA PRO A 23 13.34 7.32 10.52
C PRO A 23 12.86 7.36 9.06
N ALA A 24 13.73 6.99 8.13
CA ALA A 24 13.36 6.86 6.73
C ALA A 24 12.27 5.79 6.56
N GLU A 25 11.38 6.02 5.61
CA GLU A 25 10.30 5.10 5.29
C GLU A 25 10.85 3.81 4.66
N THR A 26 10.35 2.67 5.12
CA THR A 26 10.75 1.34 4.64
C THR A 26 9.78 0.75 3.63
N LEU A 27 8.66 1.43 3.36
CA LEU A 27 7.64 1.03 2.38
C LEU A 27 7.07 2.26 1.67
N ALA A 28 6.70 2.10 0.41
CA ALA A 28 5.94 3.10 -0.33
C ALA A 28 4.65 2.53 -0.92
N TYR A 29 3.55 3.28 -0.79
CA TYR A 29 2.32 3.03 -1.54
C TYR A 29 2.29 3.86 -2.81
N VAL A 30 1.96 3.22 -3.94
CA VAL A 30 1.89 3.87 -5.25
C VAL A 30 0.53 3.55 -5.85
N ALA A 31 -0.30 4.56 -6.05
CA ALA A 31 -1.53 4.38 -6.83
C ALA A 31 -1.14 4.09 -8.29
N THR A 32 -1.57 2.93 -8.80
CA THR A 32 -1.35 2.52 -10.18
C THR A 32 -2.65 2.62 -10.95
N PHE A 33 -2.57 3.29 -12.10
CA PHE A 33 -3.68 3.53 -12.99
C PHE A 33 -3.34 2.94 -14.36
N GLN A 34 -4.23 2.13 -14.91
CA GLN A 34 -4.11 1.67 -16.29
C GLN A 34 -4.84 2.64 -17.22
N PHE A 35 -4.15 3.10 -18.25
CA PHE A 35 -4.65 4.09 -19.21
C PHE A 35 -4.84 3.52 -20.63
N ASP A 36 -4.55 2.24 -20.83
CA ASP A 36 -4.50 1.59 -22.15
C ASP A 36 -5.80 0.92 -22.59
N GLY A 37 -6.88 1.06 -21.80
CA GLY A 37 -8.20 0.53 -22.14
C GLY A 37 -8.36 -0.98 -21.93
N ALA A 38 -7.38 -1.63 -21.30
CA ALA A 38 -7.59 -2.96 -20.72
C ALA A 38 -8.60 -2.87 -19.56
N ASP A 39 -9.52 -3.83 -19.49
CA ASP A 39 -10.52 -3.94 -18.42
C ASP A 39 -9.91 -4.53 -17.15
N GLN A 40 -8.83 -3.90 -16.68
CA GLN A 40 -8.17 -4.27 -15.43
C GLN A 40 -8.41 -3.20 -14.36
N PRO A 41 -8.64 -3.62 -13.11
CA PRO A 41 -8.90 -2.68 -12.03
C PRO A 41 -7.66 -1.85 -11.72
N ASN A 42 -7.86 -0.58 -11.39
CA ASN A 42 -6.84 0.23 -10.74
C ASN A 42 -6.37 -0.48 -9.46
N ALA A 43 -5.12 -0.29 -9.10
CA ALA A 43 -4.57 -0.96 -7.95
C ALA A 43 -3.64 -0.07 -7.13
N LEU A 44 -3.61 -0.30 -5.81
CA LEU A 44 -2.63 0.29 -4.92
C LEU A 44 -1.43 -0.67 -4.82
N ALA A 45 -0.28 -0.23 -5.30
CA ALA A 45 0.98 -0.95 -5.22
C ALA A 45 1.69 -0.65 -3.90
N VAL A 46 2.39 -1.64 -3.33
CA VAL A 46 3.28 -1.49 -2.17
C VAL A 46 4.67 -1.95 -2.54
N VAL A 47 5.65 -1.06 -2.39
CA VAL A 47 7.05 -1.28 -2.74
C VAL A 47 7.90 -1.36 -1.46
N ASP A 48 8.77 -2.36 -1.38
CA ASP A 48 9.77 -2.49 -0.31
C ASP A 48 10.92 -1.49 -0.51
N LEU A 49 11.08 -0.56 0.43
CA LEU A 49 12.11 0.48 0.45
C LEU A 49 13.13 0.32 1.58
N ASP A 50 13.13 -0.79 2.32
CA ASP A 50 14.15 -1.03 3.35
C ASP A 50 15.46 -1.52 2.71
N PRO A 51 16.57 -0.75 2.74
CA PRO A 51 17.84 -1.18 2.16
C PRO A 51 18.45 -2.41 2.84
N GLN A 52 17.95 -2.79 4.02
CA GLN A 52 18.35 -4.01 4.74
C GLN A 52 17.50 -5.22 4.33
N SER A 53 16.38 -5.02 3.64
CA SER A 53 15.55 -6.09 3.11
C SER A 53 16.25 -6.77 1.92
N ALA A 54 16.24 -8.10 1.92
CA ALA A 54 16.66 -8.87 0.74
C ALA A 54 15.72 -8.65 -0.48
N ALA A 55 14.58 -8.00 -0.27
CA ALA A 55 13.61 -7.64 -1.29
C ALA A 55 13.60 -6.13 -1.61
N TYR A 56 14.57 -5.35 -1.09
CA TYR A 56 14.69 -3.91 -1.35
C TYR A 56 14.58 -3.58 -2.85
N GLY A 57 13.54 -2.85 -3.24
CA GLY A 57 13.28 -2.49 -4.65
C GLY A 57 12.94 -3.67 -5.57
N CYS A 58 12.87 -4.89 -5.06
CA CYS A 58 12.69 -6.12 -5.83
C CYS A 58 11.28 -6.70 -5.71
N ARG A 59 10.39 -6.14 -4.87
CA ARG A 59 9.02 -6.64 -4.71
C ARG A 59 7.99 -5.55 -4.72
N VAL A 60 6.91 -5.82 -5.45
CA VAL A 60 5.71 -4.98 -5.48
C VAL A 60 4.48 -5.84 -5.24
N TYR A 61 3.56 -5.35 -4.41
CA TYR A 61 2.27 -5.98 -4.17
C TYR A 61 1.13 -5.07 -4.60
N TRP A 62 0.09 -5.59 -5.23
CA TRP A 62 -1.10 -4.83 -5.62
C TRP A 62 -2.34 -5.32 -4.91
N THR A 63 -3.23 -4.39 -4.55
CA THR A 63 -4.63 -4.65 -4.17
C THR A 63 -5.57 -3.74 -4.92
N ASN A 64 -6.83 -4.16 -5.10
CA ASN A 64 -7.68 -3.63 -6.17
C ASN A 64 -8.92 -2.83 -5.73
N SER A 65 -9.24 -2.79 -4.45
CA SER A 65 -10.27 -1.86 -3.96
C SER A 65 -9.64 -0.50 -3.73
N LEU A 66 -10.32 0.58 -4.13
CA LEU A 66 -9.89 1.96 -3.97
C LEU A 66 -10.71 2.67 -2.89
N TYR A 67 -12.04 2.60 -2.97
CA TYR A 67 -12.93 3.12 -1.95
C TYR A 67 -14.31 2.50 -2.14
N GLY A 68 -14.89 1.95 -1.08
CA GLY A 68 -16.11 1.14 -1.19
C GLY A 68 -17.23 1.79 -2.02
N ALA A 69 -17.49 3.08 -1.81
CA ALA A 69 -18.53 3.80 -2.54
C ALA A 69 -18.17 4.11 -4.01
N TRP A 70 -16.88 4.17 -4.35
CA TRP A 70 -16.43 4.42 -5.72
C TRP A 70 -16.23 3.13 -6.50
N ASP A 71 -15.86 2.02 -5.85
CA ASP A 71 -15.67 0.77 -6.59
C ASP A 71 -16.99 0.30 -7.19
N ASP A 72 -18.15 0.57 -6.59
CA ASP A 72 -19.45 0.18 -7.15
C ASP A 72 -19.84 1.01 -8.38
N ASP A 73 -19.42 2.29 -8.41
CA ASP A 73 -19.64 3.18 -9.56
C ASP A 73 -18.65 2.90 -10.69
N LEU A 74 -17.40 2.58 -10.35
CA LEU A 74 -16.31 2.29 -11.31
C LEU A 74 -16.36 0.85 -11.83
N TYR A 75 -16.81 -0.09 -11.00
CA TYR A 75 -16.87 -1.51 -11.28
C TYR A 75 -18.24 -2.10 -10.90
N PRO A 76 -19.30 -1.76 -11.63
CA PRO A 76 -20.68 -2.14 -11.28
C PRO A 76 -20.94 -3.66 -11.31
N GLU A 77 -20.18 -4.42 -12.11
CA GLU A 77 -20.23 -5.88 -12.14
C GLU A 77 -19.38 -6.53 -11.02
N GLY A 78 -18.64 -5.71 -10.27
CA GLY A 78 -17.70 -6.13 -9.24
C GLY A 78 -16.39 -6.68 -9.79
N VAL A 79 -15.29 -6.38 -9.10
CA VAL A 79 -13.94 -6.88 -9.44
C VAL A 79 -13.46 -8.01 -8.52
N GLY A 80 -14.27 -8.38 -7.52
CA GLY A 80 -13.84 -9.23 -6.42
C GLY A 80 -12.69 -8.60 -5.61
N ALA A 81 -12.26 -9.25 -4.54
CA ALA A 81 -11.04 -8.87 -3.83
C ALA A 81 -9.87 -9.70 -4.35
N TRP A 82 -8.74 -9.09 -4.69
CA TRP A 82 -7.53 -9.82 -5.05
C TRP A 82 -6.28 -9.07 -4.61
N MET A 83 -5.21 -9.84 -4.44
CA MET A 83 -3.86 -9.31 -4.26
C MET A 83 -2.90 -10.04 -5.20
N ALA A 84 -1.99 -9.30 -5.83
CA ALA A 84 -0.97 -9.85 -6.70
C ALA A 84 0.43 -9.42 -6.21
N LYS A 85 1.45 -10.20 -6.55
CA LYS A 85 2.86 -9.86 -6.31
C LYS A 85 3.61 -9.88 -7.64
N ALA A 86 4.58 -9.00 -7.80
CA ALA A 86 5.61 -9.11 -8.82
C ALA A 86 6.99 -8.99 -8.19
N ASP A 87 7.93 -9.69 -8.80
CA ASP A 87 9.34 -9.49 -8.55
C ASP A 87 9.87 -8.49 -9.62
N VAL A 88 10.61 -7.49 -9.16
CA VAL A 88 11.17 -6.40 -9.96
C VAL A 88 12.68 -6.60 -10.08
N ASP A 89 13.23 -6.37 -11.27
CA ASP A 89 14.68 -6.26 -11.48
C ASP A 89 15.07 -4.77 -11.53
N PRO A 90 15.54 -4.18 -10.42
CA PRO A 90 15.92 -2.77 -10.41
C PRO A 90 17.22 -2.49 -11.16
N GLU A 91 18.07 -3.49 -11.40
CA GLU A 91 19.37 -3.32 -12.07
C GLU A 91 19.22 -3.30 -13.60
N ASN A 92 18.49 -4.28 -14.14
CA ASN A 92 18.31 -4.43 -15.59
C ASN A 92 16.97 -3.86 -16.08
N GLY A 93 16.08 -3.51 -15.15
CA GLY A 93 14.71 -3.13 -15.44
C GLY A 93 13.84 -4.34 -15.78
N GLY A 94 12.54 -4.20 -15.51
CA GLY A 94 11.55 -5.22 -15.78
C GLY A 94 10.85 -5.72 -14.52
N MET A 95 9.77 -6.44 -14.74
CA MET A 95 8.87 -6.89 -13.70
C MET A 95 8.18 -8.17 -14.17
N VAL A 96 8.13 -9.18 -13.29
CA VAL A 96 7.48 -10.46 -13.57
C VAL A 96 6.47 -10.73 -12.46
N LEU A 97 5.21 -10.99 -12.84
CA LEU A 97 4.18 -11.39 -11.88
C LEU A 97 4.53 -12.77 -11.29
N ASP A 98 4.38 -12.91 -9.98
CA ASP A 98 4.49 -14.20 -9.32
C ASP A 98 3.16 -14.94 -9.44
N GLU A 99 3.08 -15.86 -10.40
CA GLU A 99 1.89 -16.69 -10.65
C GLU A 99 1.54 -17.62 -9.48
N THR A 100 2.43 -17.78 -8.50
CA THR A 100 2.19 -18.57 -7.29
C THR A 100 1.59 -17.75 -6.13
N PHE A 101 1.52 -16.41 -6.28
CA PHE A 101 0.98 -15.50 -5.28
C PHE A 101 -0.23 -14.73 -5.82
N PHE A 102 -1.43 -15.27 -5.59
CA PHE A 102 -2.68 -14.63 -6.02
C PHE A 102 -3.87 -14.98 -5.10
N PRO A 103 -3.87 -14.56 -3.81
CA PRO A 103 -5.05 -14.71 -2.96
C PRO A 103 -6.20 -13.86 -3.50
N HIS A 104 -7.42 -14.40 -3.50
CA HIS A 104 -8.59 -13.77 -4.11
C HIS A 104 -9.93 -14.24 -3.53
N GLY A 105 -10.98 -13.44 -3.72
CA GLY A 105 -12.36 -13.77 -3.36
C GLY A 105 -12.53 -14.13 -1.89
N GLU A 106 -12.91 -15.37 -1.62
CA GLU A 106 -13.19 -15.89 -0.27
C GLU A 106 -11.97 -15.92 0.65
N ASP A 107 -10.75 -15.87 0.11
CA ASP A 107 -9.53 -15.71 0.91
C ASP A 107 -9.61 -14.45 1.81
N PHE A 108 -10.36 -13.45 1.36
CA PHE A 108 -10.61 -12.20 2.09
C PHE A 108 -11.95 -12.17 2.84
N ARG A 109 -12.70 -13.27 2.87
CA ARG A 109 -13.95 -13.44 3.65
C ARG A 109 -15.02 -12.38 3.32
N GLY A 110 -15.17 -12.08 2.04
CA GLY A 110 -16.10 -11.05 1.56
C GLY A 110 -15.65 -9.61 1.80
N ASN A 111 -14.45 -9.38 2.35
CA ASN A 111 -13.89 -8.04 2.52
C ASN A 111 -13.22 -7.55 1.25
N ARG A 112 -13.27 -6.24 1.03
CA ARG A 112 -12.47 -5.56 0.02
C ARG A 112 -11.06 -5.30 0.55
N VAL A 113 -10.07 -5.41 -0.33
CA VAL A 113 -8.66 -5.25 0.02
C VAL A 113 -8.11 -3.95 -0.56
N HIS A 114 -7.63 -3.08 0.32
CA HIS A 114 -7.25 -1.72 -0.05
C HIS A 114 -5.77 -1.43 0.25
N GLN A 115 -5.33 -1.67 1.49
CA GLN A 115 -3.99 -1.32 1.93
C GLN A 115 -3.23 -2.57 2.40
N VAL A 116 -2.00 -2.77 1.91
CA VAL A 116 -1.11 -3.86 2.32
C VAL A 116 -0.05 -3.32 3.29
N ARG A 117 -0.11 -3.73 4.56
CA ARG A 117 0.93 -3.41 5.55
C ARG A 117 1.94 -4.56 5.62
N LEU A 118 3.18 -4.31 5.20
CA LEU A 118 4.30 -5.23 5.51
C LEU A 118 4.91 -4.86 6.86
N GLN A 119 5.47 -5.84 7.56
CA GLN A 119 6.14 -5.62 8.84
C GLN A 119 7.37 -4.71 8.63
N GLY A 120 7.41 -3.53 9.26
CA GLY A 120 8.53 -2.58 9.11
C GLY A 120 8.17 -1.09 9.18
N GLY A 121 6.90 -0.72 9.02
CA GLY A 121 6.44 0.68 8.98
C GLY A 121 6.27 1.22 7.56
N ASP A 122 5.42 2.23 7.35
CA ASP A 122 5.18 2.80 6.01
C ASP A 122 4.75 4.27 6.03
N SER A 123 4.81 4.90 4.85
CA SER A 123 4.54 6.31 4.60
C SER A 123 3.07 6.75 4.63
N SER A 124 2.13 5.83 4.86
CA SER A 124 0.68 6.15 4.90
C SER A 124 0.15 6.42 6.31
N SER A 125 1.01 6.31 7.33
CA SER A 125 0.66 6.53 8.73
C SER A 125 1.10 7.90 9.25
N ASP A 126 1.90 8.64 8.47
CA ASP A 126 2.51 9.90 8.90
C ASP A 126 1.60 11.08 8.57
N SER A 127 1.17 11.82 9.59
CA SER A 127 0.34 13.01 9.46
C SER A 127 1.09 14.25 9.94
N TYR A 128 1.08 15.30 9.11
CA TYR A 128 1.75 16.58 9.39
C TYR A 128 0.71 17.66 9.70
N CYS A 129 0.89 18.40 10.79
CA CYS A 129 0.10 19.59 11.08
C CYS A 129 1.00 20.82 11.16
N PHE A 130 0.64 21.86 10.41
CA PHE A 130 1.26 23.19 10.47
C PHE A 130 0.25 24.19 11.03
N ARG A 131 0.74 25.22 11.74
CA ARG A 131 -0.06 26.36 12.20
C ARG A 131 0.42 27.63 11.52
#